data_AF-A0A962EF46-F1
#
_entry.id   AF-A0A962EF46-F1
#
_cell.length_a   1.000
_cell.length_b   1.000
_cell.length_c   1.000
_cell.angle_alpha   90.00
_cell.angle_beta   90.00
_cell.angle_gamma   90.00
#
_symmetry.space_group_name_H-M   'P 1'
#
loop_
_entity.id
_entity.type
_entity.pdbx_description
1 polymer ?
#
loop_
_entity_poly.entity_id
_entity_poly.type
_entity_poly.pdbx_seq_one_letter_code
_entity_poly.pdbx_strand_id
1 'polypeptide(L)'
;FIVVATQNPLEQSGTFPLPESQLDRFMFSLNVGYPDERAEKALLAARERRFLLTELKPLLSAERLLQLREAALTLHTSPAAIDYAYALIAASRSEPRVRIGLSPRAGIALLRAARSHALLA
;
A
#
# COMPACT_ATOMS: atom_id res chain seq x y z
N PHE A 1 7.74 -9.44 6.89
CA PHE A 1 8.48 -8.81 5.77
C PHE A 1 7.55 -7.93 4.96
N ILE A 2 8.04 -6.77 4.51
CA ILE A 2 7.37 -5.79 3.65
C ILE A 2 8.42 -5.32 2.63
N VAL A 3 8.04 -5.20 1.35
CA VAL A 3 8.89 -4.59 0.32
C VAL A 3 8.32 -3.22 0.01
N VAL A 4 9.18 -2.21 0.03
CA VAL A 4 8.89 -0.89 -0.52
C VAL A 4 9.83 -0.69 -1.70
N ALA A 5 9.26 -0.55 -2.89
CA ALA A 5 10.01 -0.29 -4.11
C ALA A 5 9.63 1.10 -4.63
N THR A 6 10.64 1.87 -5.05
CA THR A 6 10.46 3.18 -5.67
C THR A 6 10.90 3.11 -7.12
N GLN A 7 10.12 3.72 -8.02
CA GLN A 7 10.52 3.94 -9.41
C GLN A 7 10.65 5.44 -9.62
N ASN A 8 11.78 5.90 -10.16
CA ASN A 8 11.92 7.28 -10.61
C ASN A 8 11.33 7.38 -12.03
N PRO A 9 10.22 8.11 -12.24
CA PRO A 9 9.55 8.16 -13.55
C PRO A 9 10.33 8.98 -14.58
N LEU A 10 11.27 9.82 -14.15
CA LEU A 10 12.13 10.60 -15.03
C LEU A 10 13.36 9.75 -15.35
N GLU A 11 13.50 9.36 -16.62
CA GLU A 11 14.54 8.45 -17.12
C GLU A 11 15.93 8.76 -16.54
N GLN A 12 16.48 7.81 -15.79
CA GLN A 12 17.92 7.72 -15.56
C GLN A 12 18.41 6.52 -16.36
N SER A 13 19.17 6.81 -17.41
CA SER A 13 19.77 5.86 -18.34
C SER A 13 20.08 4.51 -17.68
N GLY A 14 19.41 3.44 -18.13
CA GLY A 14 19.67 2.07 -17.68
C GLY A 14 18.64 1.44 -16.74
N THR A 15 17.51 2.10 -16.45
CA THR A 15 16.40 1.49 -15.69
C THR A 15 15.20 1.18 -16.60
N PHE A 16 14.93 -0.11 -16.80
CA PHE A 16 13.73 -0.55 -17.51
C PHE A 16 12.54 -0.56 -16.55
N PRO A 17 11.35 -0.05 -16.96
CA PRO A 17 10.17 -0.14 -16.14
C PRO A 17 9.86 -1.62 -15.84
N LEU A 18 9.38 -1.87 -14.62
CA LEU A 18 8.95 -3.21 -14.24
C LEU A 18 7.80 -3.65 -15.17
N PRO A 19 7.86 -4.89 -15.71
CA PRO A 19 6.73 -5.45 -16.43
C PRO A 19 5.48 -5.48 -15.56
N GLU A 20 4.30 -5.39 -16.18
CA GLU A 20 3.02 -5.36 -15.46
C GLU A 20 2.82 -6.59 -14.55
N SER A 21 3.34 -7.75 -14.96
CA SER A 21 3.31 -8.99 -14.18
C SER A 21 4.10 -8.91 -12.86
N GLN A 22 5.12 -8.05 -12.80
CA GLN A 22 5.89 -7.75 -11.60
C GLN A 22 5.21 -6.69 -10.74
N LEU A 23 4.64 -5.66 -11.36
CA LEU A 23 3.85 -4.63 -10.65
C LEU A 23 2.63 -5.23 -9.95
N ASP A 24 1.98 -6.23 -10.53
CA ASP A 24 0.85 -6.97 -9.96
C ASP A 24 1.19 -7.76 -8.66
N ARG A 25 2.46 -7.75 -8.22
CA ARG A 25 2.88 -8.33 -6.93
C ARG A 25 2.83 -7.31 -5.79
N PHE A 26 2.70 -6.02 -6.10
CA PHE A 26 2.60 -4.96 -5.11
C PHE A 26 1.14 -4.71 -4.76
N MET A 27 0.83 -4.68 -3.46
CA MET A 27 -0.52 -4.44 -2.96
C MET A 27 -0.99 -3.01 -3.25
N PHE A 28 -0.08 -2.04 -3.20
CA PHE A 28 -0.37 -0.63 -3.44
C PHE A 28 0.68 -0.04 -4.39
N SER A 29 0.21 0.86 -5.25
CA SER A 29 1.05 1.80 -5.98
C SER A 29 0.63 3.21 -5.55
N LEU A 30 1.59 4.01 -5.11
CA LEU A 30 1.37 5.34 -4.57
C LEU A 30 2.15 6.35 -5.38
N ASN A 31 1.51 7.47 -5.73
CA ASN A 31 2.19 8.63 -6.28
C ASN A 31 2.52 9.59 -5.13
N VAL A 32 3.80 9.80 -4.90
CA VAL A 32 4.29 10.71 -3.86
C VAL A 32 4.68 12.02 -4.55
N GLY A 33 3.87 13.05 -4.34
CA GLY A 33 4.19 14.41 -4.77
C GLY A 33 5.12 15.13 -3.78
N TYR A 34 5.36 16.41 -4.04
CA TYR A 34 6.04 17.27 -3.07
C TYR A 34 5.18 17.46 -1.81
N PRO A 35 5.80 17.59 -0.62
CA PRO A 35 5.09 17.97 0.59
C PRO A 35 4.44 19.36 0.42
N ASP A 36 3.42 19.64 1.21
CA ASP A 36 2.90 21.01 1.30
C ASP A 36 3.95 21.98 1.89
N GLU A 37 3.77 23.29 1.66
CA GLU A 37 4.71 24.33 2.08
C GLU A 37 5.06 24.25 3.58
N ARG A 38 4.07 23.96 4.43
CA ARG A 38 4.26 23.90 5.88
C ARG A 38 5.12 22.70 6.25
N ALA A 39 4.82 21.53 5.68
CA ALA A 39 5.59 20.32 5.88
C ALA A 39 7.02 20.49 5.34
N GLU A 40 7.20 21.09 4.17
CA GLU A 40 8.51 21.32 3.57
C GLU A 40 9.38 22.26 4.42
N LYS A 41 8.84 23.40 4.86
CA LYS A 41 9.55 24.32 5.76
C LYS A 41 9.92 23.65 7.09
N ALA A 42 9.03 22.82 7.64
CA ALA A 42 9.35 22.05 8.85
C ALA A 42 10.50 21.05 8.62
N LEU A 43 10.55 20.41 7.45
CA LEU A 43 11.66 19.52 7.09
C LEU A 43 12.99 20.28 6.95
N LEU A 44 12.96 21.50 6.41
CA LEU A 44 14.14 22.37 6.28
C LEU A 44 14.62 22.93 7.62
N ALA A 45 13.69 23.21 8.54
CA ALA A 45 13.99 23.70 9.88
C ALA A 45 14.38 22.59 10.88
N ALA A 46 14.15 21.32 10.54
CA ALA A 46 14.43 20.21 11.42
C ALA A 46 15.94 20.06 11.67
N ARG A 47 16.33 19.95 12.95
CA ARG A 47 17.68 19.52 13.36
C ARG A 47 17.98 18.12 12.82
N GLU A 48 19.26 17.72 12.82
CA GLU A 48 19.73 16.43 12.29
C GLU A 48 18.80 15.27 12.70
N ARG A 49 18.14 14.66 11.69
CA ARG A 49 17.14 13.58 11.86
C ARG A 49 17.66 12.38 12.67
N ARG A 50 18.98 12.20 12.77
CA ARG A 50 19.62 11.14 13.57
C ARG A 50 19.25 11.22 15.05
N PHE A 51 19.11 12.40 15.63
CA PHE A 51 18.71 12.55 17.04
C PHE A 51 17.23 12.21 17.28
N LEU A 52 16.36 12.46 16.31
CA LEU A 52 14.93 12.12 16.42
C LEU A 52 14.72 10.61 16.49
N LEU A 53 15.52 9.84 15.74
CA LEU A 53 15.43 8.37 15.75
C LEU A 53 15.84 7.77 17.10
N THR A 54 16.80 8.37 17.81
CA THR A 54 17.25 7.89 19.12
C THR A 54 16.22 8.11 20.23
N GLU A 55 15.26 9.02 20.05
CA GLU A 55 14.22 9.33 21.03
C GLU A 55 12.90 8.58 20.77
N LEU A 56 12.77 7.88 19.64
CA LEU A 56 11.57 7.13 19.30
C LEU A 56 11.35 5.99 20.29
N LYS A 57 10.24 6.05 21.03
CA LYS A 57 9.79 4.97 21.90
C LYS A 57 8.89 4.02 21.12
N PRO A 58 9.20 2.71 21.05
CA PRO A 58 8.35 1.75 20.37
C PRO A 58 7.03 1.61 21.14
N LEU A 59 5.90 1.83 20.46
CA LEU A 59 4.56 1.66 21.04
C LEU A 59 3.99 0.26 20.83
N LEU A 60 4.60 -0.54 19.96
CA LEU A 60 4.11 -1.87 19.58
C LEU A 60 5.29 -2.85 19.52
N SER A 61 5.15 -4.01 20.16
CA SER A 61 6.14 -5.09 20.06
C SER A 61 5.98 -5.88 18.76
N ALA A 62 7.03 -6.60 18.36
CA ALA A 62 6.98 -7.47 17.19
C ALA A 62 5.94 -8.59 17.35
N GLU A 63 5.82 -9.18 18.54
CA GLU A 63 4.82 -10.22 18.81
C GLU A 63 3.41 -9.65 18.68
N ARG A 64 3.18 -8.45 19.23
CA ARG A 64 1.87 -7.81 19.14
C ARG A 64 1.49 -7.45 17.70
N LEU A 65 2.47 -7.01 16.91
CA LEU A 65 2.26 -6.74 15.48
C LEU A 65 1.86 -8.02 14.72
N LEU A 66 2.49 -9.17 15.02
CA LEU A 66 2.12 -10.45 14.42
C LEU A 66 0.71 -10.89 14.85
N GLN A 67 0.34 -10.71 16.11
CA GLN A 67 -1.03 -10.99 16.59
C GLN A 67 -2.08 -10.14 15.85
N LEU A 68 -1.81 -8.85 15.65
CA LEU A 68 -2.71 -7.96 14.92
C LEU A 68 -2.85 -8.37 13.45
N ARG A 69 -1.76 -8.81 12.81
CA ARG A 69 -1.79 -9.34 11.45
C ARG A 69 -2.70 -10.57 11.36
N GLU A 70 -2.58 -11.52 12.28
CA GLU A 70 -3.45 -12.71 12.28
C GLU A 70 -4.91 -12.34 12.57
N ALA A 71 -5.16 -11.41 13.50
CA ALA A 71 -6.50 -10.89 13.76
C ALA A 71 -7.14 -10.24 12.52
N ALA A 72 -6.37 -9.48 11.73
CA ALA A 72 -6.86 -8.91 10.48
C ALA A 72 -7.18 -10.00 9.44
N LEU A 73 -6.43 -11.11 9.41
CA LEU A 73 -6.70 -12.22 8.49
C LEU A 73 -7.95 -13.03 8.87
N THR A 74 -8.30 -13.11 10.14
CA THR A 74 -9.48 -13.85 10.61
C THR A 74 -10.74 -13.00 10.70
N LEU A 75 -10.63 -11.68 10.49
CA LEU A 75 -11.77 -10.79 10.50
C LEU A 75 -12.81 -11.20 9.44
N HIS A 76 -14.06 -11.34 9.88
CA HIS A 76 -15.16 -11.75 9.03
C HIS A 76 -15.32 -10.80 7.83
N THR A 77 -15.51 -11.39 6.65
CA THR A 77 -15.88 -10.67 5.43
C THR A 77 -17.22 -11.22 4.97
N SER A 78 -18.23 -10.36 4.92
CA SER A 78 -19.58 -10.77 4.52
C SER A 78 -19.62 -11.18 3.04
N PRO A 79 -20.55 -12.06 2.63
CA PRO A 79 -20.75 -12.38 1.21
C PRO A 79 -20.93 -11.14 0.34
N ALA A 80 -21.72 -10.16 0.81
CA ALA A 80 -21.94 -8.90 0.09
C ALA A 80 -20.64 -8.11 -0.15
N ALA A 81 -19.70 -8.11 0.80
CA ALA A 81 -18.41 -7.44 0.61
C ALA A 81 -17.52 -8.19 -0.40
N ILE A 82 -17.59 -9.52 -0.43
CA ILE A 82 -16.90 -10.36 -1.43
C ILE A 82 -17.49 -10.09 -2.82
N ASP A 83 -18.83 -10.09 -2.94
CA ASP A 83 -19.53 -9.84 -4.19
C ASP A 83 -19.22 -8.44 -4.72
N TYR A 84 -19.16 -7.44 -3.84
CA TYR A 84 -18.77 -6.08 -4.21
C TYR A 84 -17.33 -6.00 -4.70
N ALA A 85 -16.38 -6.63 -3.99
CA ALA A 85 -15.00 -6.69 -4.43
C ALA A 85 -14.87 -7.39 -5.80
N TYR A 86 -15.63 -8.46 -6.03
CA TYR A 86 -15.69 -9.12 -7.34
C TYR A 86 -16.28 -8.23 -8.42
N ALA A 87 -17.36 -7.51 -8.13
CA ALA A 87 -17.99 -6.58 -9.08
C ALA A 87 -17.00 -5.50 -9.55
N LEU A 88 -16.18 -4.95 -8.65
CA LEU A 88 -15.12 -4.00 -9.01
C LEU A 88 -14.06 -4.63 -9.94
N ILE A 89 -13.65 -5.86 -9.64
CA ILE A 89 -12.71 -6.61 -10.47
C ILE A 89 -13.30 -6.87 -11.86
N ALA A 90 -14.53 -7.35 -11.93
CA ALA A 90 -15.23 -7.63 -13.18
C ALA A 90 -15.39 -6.35 -14.01
N ALA A 91 -15.83 -5.25 -13.40
CA ALA A 91 -15.97 -3.95 -14.06
C ALA A 91 -14.64 -3.44 -14.62
N SER A 92 -13.53 -3.62 -13.90
CA SER A 92 -12.21 -3.22 -14.40
C SER A 92 -11.74 -4.01 -15.63
N ARG A 93 -12.28 -5.22 -15.86
CA ARG A 93 -11.92 -6.08 -16.99
C ARG A 93 -12.77 -5.81 -18.22
N SER A 94 -13.95 -5.24 -18.05
CA SER A 94 -14.86 -4.88 -19.14
C SER A 94 -14.81 -3.39 -19.52
N GLU A 95 -14.21 -2.53 -18.70
CA GLU A 95 -14.07 -1.10 -18.96
C GLU A 95 -13.10 -0.83 -20.13
N PRO A 96 -13.56 -0.26 -21.26
CA PRO A 96 -12.72 -0.02 -22.44
C PRO A 96 -11.51 0.90 -22.19
N ARG A 97 -11.59 1.79 -21.19
CA ARG A 97 -10.49 2.69 -20.81
C ARG A 97 -9.39 1.98 -20.01
N VAL A 98 -9.63 0.76 -19.54
CA VAL A 98 -8.67 -0.03 -18.76
C VAL A 98 -7.99 -1.04 -19.66
N ARG A 99 -6.73 -0.80 -20.00
CA ARG A 99 -5.93 -1.68 -20.88
C ARG A 99 -5.74 -3.09 -20.30
N ILE A 100 -5.54 -3.18 -18.99
CA ILE A 100 -5.35 -4.44 -18.24
C ILE A 100 -6.18 -4.35 -16.96
N GLY A 101 -7.24 -5.14 -16.88
CA GLY A 101 -8.10 -5.20 -15.71
C GLY A 101 -7.42 -5.79 -14.49
N LEU A 102 -8.06 -5.66 -13.32
CA LEU A 102 -7.54 -6.16 -12.06
C LEU A 102 -7.39 -7.69 -12.07
N SER A 103 -6.23 -8.16 -11.60
CA SER A 103 -5.93 -9.58 -11.44
C SER A 103 -6.68 -10.19 -10.25
N PRO A 104 -6.73 -11.53 -10.12
CA PRO A 104 -7.18 -12.17 -8.89
C PRO A 104 -6.38 -11.74 -7.65
N ARG A 105 -5.09 -11.43 -7.82
CA ARG A 105 -4.22 -10.92 -6.73
C ARG A 105 -4.72 -9.59 -6.21
N ALA A 106 -5.14 -8.68 -7.09
CA ALA A 106 -5.71 -7.40 -6.69
C ALA A 106 -6.97 -7.57 -5.82
N GLY A 107 -7.84 -8.54 -6.13
CA GLY A 107 -9.00 -8.85 -5.30
C GLY A 107 -8.65 -9.34 -3.89
N ILE A 108 -7.71 -10.27 -3.79
CA ILE A 108 -7.20 -10.77 -2.50
C ILE A 108 -6.56 -9.63 -1.70
N ALA A 109 -5.78 -8.78 -2.38
CA ALA A 109 -5.13 -7.63 -1.79
C ALA A 109 -6.13 -6.60 -1.24
N LEU A 110 -7.18 -6.28 -2.02
CA LEU A 110 -8.26 -5.38 -1.62
C LEU A 110 -8.96 -5.86 -0.35
N LEU A 111 -9.36 -7.15 -0.31
CA LEU A 111 -10.02 -7.72 0.87
C LEU A 111 -9.10 -7.78 2.11
N ARG A 112 -7.80 -8.02 1.92
CA ARG A 112 -6.82 -7.98 3.02
C ARG A 112 -6.63 -6.55 3.56
N ALA A 113 -6.55 -5.57 2.67
CA ALA A 113 -6.46 -4.16 3.04
C ALA A 113 -7.72 -3.70 3.77
N ALA A 114 -8.91 -4.04 3.25
CA ALA A 114 -10.19 -3.70 3.87
C ALA A 114 -10.32 -4.29 5.28
N ARG A 115 -9.94 -5.56 5.49
CA ARG A 115 -9.93 -6.17 6.83
C ARG A 115 -8.95 -5.51 7.78
N SER A 116 -7.75 -5.18 7.29
CA SER A 116 -6.75 -4.45 8.08
C SER A 116 -7.27 -3.07 8.48
N HIS A 117 -7.94 -2.38 7.57
CA HIS A 117 -8.56 -1.08 7.84
C HIS A 117 -9.69 -1.19 8.86
N ALA A 118 -10.59 -2.17 8.71
CA ALA A 118 -11.68 -2.40 9.65
C ALA A 118 -11.20 -2.79 11.06
N LEU A 119 -10.03 -3.43 11.20
CA LEU A 119 -9.41 -3.70 12.50
C LEU A 119 -8.87 -2.42 13.18
N LEU A 120 -8.47 -1.42 12.38
CA LEU A 120 -7.86 -0.16 12.86
C LEU A 120 -8.87 0.97 13.10
N ALA A 121 -10.04 0.90 12.44
CA ALA A 121 -11.13 1.87 12.56
C ALA A 121 -11.89 1.70 13.88
#